data_AF-A0A836VKM1-F1
#
_entry.id   AF-A0A836VKM1-F1
#
_cell.length_a   1.000
_cell.length_b   1.000
_cell.length_c   1.000
_cell.angle_alpha   90.00
_cell.angle_beta   90.00
_cell.angle_gamma   90.00
#
_symmetry.space_group_name_H-M   'P 1'
#
loop_
_entity.id
_entity.type
_entity.pdbx_description
1 polymer ?
#
loop_
_entity_poly.entity_id
_entity_poly.type
_entity_poly.pdbx_seq_one_letter_code
_entity_poly.pdbx_strand_id
1 'polypeptide(L)'
;LVACGAVSGFHSLVAGGTTSKQLTNETQGKAIAYGGMLTEGVVAVVTVLMVAGGLYWIAPEGGGIDMDRLGFRESLQSGGWILAFGNGYGNVVHQMLPVMSFTIASMIAVLALNTFVLTTLDTAVRITRFLVQESLGKQVPAFRNKYAVTVLVVVAAYLIGATDGWQKIWPIFGATNQLIAAVALFVVATWLMAVKRPTQYVLYPALFMVVTTIAALGWQAHQFFTAPEPNVFLGTVAVVLIGLAVFVGYEAMQSLRGRRVIVIQDAEIPSRAE
;
A
#
# COMPACT_ATOMS: atom_id res chain seq x y z
N LEU A 1 -8.06 -8.95 2.77
CA LEU A 1 -6.99 -8.10 3.36
C LEU A 1 -6.97 -6.78 2.62
N VAL A 2 -7.22 -5.68 3.34
CA VAL A 2 -7.10 -4.31 2.81
C VAL A 2 -5.62 -3.90 2.92
N ALA A 3 -4.99 -3.54 1.80
CA ALA A 3 -3.56 -3.22 1.76
C ALA A 3 -3.23 -1.87 2.44
N CYS A 4 -4.07 -0.86 2.23
CA CYS A 4 -3.96 0.49 2.78
C CYS A 4 -5.27 0.85 3.51
N GLY A 5 -5.22 1.10 4.81
CA GLY A 5 -6.37 1.52 5.62
C GLY A 5 -6.21 2.96 6.11
N ALA A 6 -6.75 3.27 7.30
CA ALA A 6 -6.58 4.59 7.94
C ALA A 6 -5.11 5.01 8.14
N VAL A 7 -4.20 4.04 8.17
CA VAL A 7 -2.75 4.22 8.23
C VAL A 7 -2.11 3.32 7.16
N SER A 8 -1.13 3.85 6.41
CA SER A 8 -0.45 3.12 5.32
C SER A 8 1.04 3.42 5.30
N GLY A 9 1.86 2.36 5.37
CA GLY A 9 3.32 2.45 5.26
C GLY A 9 3.77 2.83 3.86
N PHE A 10 3.14 2.27 2.83
CA PHE A 10 3.46 2.56 1.44
C PHE A 10 3.20 4.03 1.12
N HIS A 11 2.08 4.60 1.56
CA HIS A 11 1.83 6.03 1.41
C HIS A 11 2.84 6.88 2.17
N SER A 12 3.32 6.43 3.34
CA SER A 12 4.39 7.13 4.05
C SER A 12 5.73 7.12 3.29
N LEU A 13 6.06 6.00 2.62
CA LEU A 13 7.26 5.91 1.77
C LEU A 13 7.15 6.80 0.53
N VAL A 14 6.00 6.80 -0.15
CA VAL A 14 5.74 7.68 -1.30
C VAL A 14 5.82 9.14 -0.86
N ALA A 15 5.13 9.49 0.24
CA ALA A 15 5.14 10.85 0.75
C ALA A 15 6.55 11.34 1.11
N GLY A 16 7.35 10.51 1.77
CA GLY A 16 8.73 10.84 2.15
C GLY A 16 9.71 10.85 0.97
N GLY A 17 9.54 9.95 0.00
CA GLY A 17 10.48 9.76 -1.10
C GLY A 17 10.23 10.64 -2.33
N THR A 18 8.97 10.97 -2.62
CA THR A 18 8.57 11.72 -3.81
C THR A 18 7.82 13.01 -3.48
N THR A 19 6.70 12.94 -2.76
CA THR A 19 5.81 14.10 -2.57
C THR A 19 6.52 15.23 -1.83
N SER A 20 7.25 14.92 -0.76
CA SER A 20 8.05 15.88 0.02
C SER A 20 9.02 16.70 -0.84
N LYS A 21 9.57 16.10 -1.90
CA LYS A 21 10.52 16.73 -2.82
C LYS A 21 9.86 17.54 -3.93
N GLN A 22 8.55 17.34 -4.15
CA GLN A 22 7.76 18.04 -5.15
C GLN A 22 6.99 19.23 -4.56
N LEU A 23 6.91 19.34 -3.23
CA LEU A 23 6.32 20.49 -2.57
C LEU A 23 7.15 21.75 -2.80
N THR A 24 6.49 22.81 -3.28
CA THR A 24 7.13 24.13 -3.42
C THR A 24 7.40 24.75 -2.05
N ASN A 25 6.48 24.57 -1.10
CA ASN A 25 6.60 25.03 0.28
C ASN A 25 5.92 24.05 1.26
N GLU A 26 6.28 24.14 2.54
CA GLU A 26 5.74 23.26 3.59
C GLU A 26 4.26 23.52 3.86
N THR A 27 3.78 24.76 3.68
CA THR A 27 2.39 25.14 3.94
C THR A 27 1.39 24.43 3.02
N GLN A 28 1.82 24.04 1.82
CA GLN A 28 1.03 23.20 0.89
C GLN A 28 0.93 21.74 1.34
N GLY A 29 1.81 21.26 2.23
CA GLY A 29 1.87 19.86 2.63
C GLY A 29 0.55 19.34 3.20
N LYS A 30 -0.12 20.12 4.06
CA LYS A 30 -1.42 19.74 4.63
C LYS A 30 -2.49 19.60 3.55
N ALA A 31 -2.59 20.57 2.65
CA ALA A 31 -3.62 20.57 1.60
C ALA A 31 -3.44 19.39 0.64
N ILE A 32 -2.20 19.09 0.25
CA ILE A 32 -1.90 17.99 -0.68
C ILE A 32 -2.08 16.63 -0.01
N ALA A 33 -1.55 16.42 1.20
CA ALA A 33 -1.65 15.13 1.88
C ALA A 33 -3.10 14.82 2.30
N TYR A 34 -3.77 15.76 2.97
CA TYR A 34 -5.14 15.57 3.41
C TYR A 34 -6.12 15.55 2.22
N GLY A 35 -5.93 16.43 1.24
CA GLY A 35 -6.72 16.44 0.01
C GLY A 35 -6.59 15.13 -0.76
N GLY A 36 -5.37 14.60 -0.89
CA GLY A 36 -5.12 13.28 -1.49
C GLY A 36 -5.88 12.16 -0.80
N MET A 37 -5.81 12.09 0.54
CA MET A 37 -6.55 11.12 1.35
C MET A 37 -8.07 11.22 1.14
N LEU A 38 -8.62 12.44 1.09
CA LEU A 38 -10.05 12.64 0.80
C LEU A 38 -10.42 12.18 -0.61
N THR A 39 -9.61 12.50 -1.62
CA THR A 39 -9.87 12.07 -3.00
C THR A 39 -9.79 10.55 -3.17
N GLU A 40 -8.87 9.87 -2.48
CA GLU A 40 -8.80 8.40 -2.44
C GLU A 40 -10.07 7.82 -1.80
N GLY A 41 -10.54 8.42 -0.70
CA GLY A 41 -11.80 8.04 -0.06
C GLY A 41 -13.01 8.22 -0.98
N VAL A 42 -13.08 9.31 -1.75
CA VAL A 42 -14.15 9.52 -2.74
C VAL A 42 -14.08 8.45 -3.83
N VAL A 43 -12.89 8.15 -4.37
CA VAL A 43 -12.71 7.08 -5.36
C VAL A 43 -13.15 5.73 -4.80
N ALA A 44 -12.82 5.42 -3.55
CA ALA A 44 -13.25 4.18 -2.90
C ALA A 44 -14.79 4.09 -2.79
N VAL A 45 -15.44 5.16 -2.34
CA VAL A 45 -16.91 5.21 -2.23
C VAL A 45 -17.57 5.09 -3.61
N VAL A 46 -17.08 5.83 -4.61
CA VAL A 46 -17.60 5.74 -5.99
C VAL A 46 -17.43 4.33 -6.54
N THR A 47 -16.27 3.71 -6.32
CA THR A 47 -16.01 2.33 -6.77
C THR A 47 -17.01 1.35 -6.16
N VAL A 48 -17.26 1.44 -4.85
CA VAL A 48 -18.26 0.62 -4.18
C VAL A 48 -19.66 0.87 -4.77
N LEU A 49 -20.04 2.12 -5.00
CA LEU A 49 -21.34 2.45 -5.60
C LEU A 49 -21.49 1.94 -7.04
N MET A 50 -20.45 2.03 -7.88
CA MET A 50 -20.49 1.51 -9.25
C MET A 50 -20.62 -0.01 -9.28
N VAL A 51 -19.87 -0.71 -8.43
CA VAL A 51 -19.91 -2.18 -8.37
C VAL A 51 -21.21 -2.66 -7.70
N ALA A 52 -21.65 -2.01 -6.62
CA ALA A 52 -22.85 -2.40 -5.90
C ALA A 52 -24.15 -1.99 -6.61
N GLY A 53 -24.19 -0.83 -7.26
CA GLY A 53 -25.39 -0.34 -7.95
C GLY A 53 -25.45 -0.75 -9.41
N GLY A 54 -24.29 -0.94 -10.06
CA GLY A 54 -24.21 -1.19 -11.50
C GLY A 54 -24.17 -2.66 -11.89
N LEU A 55 -23.81 -3.56 -10.97
CA LEU A 55 -23.91 -5.00 -11.23
C LEU A 55 -25.30 -5.49 -10.84
N TYR A 56 -25.76 -6.51 -11.55
CA TYR A 56 -27.05 -7.10 -11.27
C TYR A 56 -26.99 -7.95 -9.99
N TRP A 57 -28.09 -7.93 -9.22
CA TRP A 57 -28.30 -8.74 -8.03
C TRP A 57 -29.55 -9.58 -8.27
N ILE A 58 -29.39 -10.78 -8.84
CA ILE A 58 -30.53 -11.66 -9.08
C ILE A 58 -30.98 -12.24 -7.74
N ALA A 59 -32.20 -11.88 -7.32
CA ALA A 59 -32.92 -12.67 -6.34
C ALA A 59 -33.44 -13.94 -7.03
N PRO A 60 -33.19 -15.16 -6.51
CA PRO A 60 -33.84 -16.36 -6.99
C PRO A 60 -35.36 -16.24 -6.75
N GLU A 61 -36.16 -16.90 -7.59
CA GLU A 61 -37.63 -16.85 -7.59
C GLU A 61 -38.28 -17.16 -6.22
N GLY A 62 -37.54 -17.74 -5.28
CA GLY A 62 -37.96 -18.03 -3.90
C GLY A 62 -37.60 -17.00 -2.82
N GLY A 63 -37.11 -15.81 -3.16
CA GLY A 63 -36.91 -14.71 -2.19
C GLY A 63 -35.64 -14.80 -1.33
N GLY A 64 -34.59 -15.47 -1.82
CA GLY A 64 -33.25 -15.45 -1.23
C GLY A 64 -32.31 -14.45 -1.93
N ILE A 65 -31.03 -14.44 -1.56
CA ILE A 65 -29.97 -13.93 -2.45
C ILE A 65 -29.14 -15.17 -2.80
N ASP A 66 -29.17 -15.60 -4.05
CA ASP A 66 -28.28 -16.67 -4.51
C ASP A 66 -26.88 -16.09 -4.62
N MET A 67 -26.08 -16.32 -3.58
CA MET A 67 -24.73 -15.78 -3.48
C MET A 67 -23.85 -16.26 -4.65
N ASP A 68 -24.15 -17.39 -5.28
CA ASP A 68 -23.34 -17.98 -6.37
C ASP A 68 -23.67 -17.39 -7.75
N ARG A 69 -24.80 -16.68 -7.89
CA ARG A 69 -25.26 -16.04 -9.14
C ARG A 69 -25.27 -14.52 -9.10
N LEU A 70 -24.53 -13.92 -8.17
CA LEU A 70 -24.36 -12.47 -8.13
C LEU A 70 -23.54 -11.98 -9.32
N GLY A 71 -23.96 -10.88 -9.97
CA GLY A 71 -23.22 -10.30 -11.09
C GLY A 71 -21.79 -9.91 -10.74
N PHE A 72 -21.52 -9.64 -9.45
CA PHE A 72 -20.16 -9.46 -8.92
C PHE A 72 -19.31 -10.73 -9.00
N ARG A 73 -19.84 -11.90 -8.60
CA ARG A 73 -19.08 -13.16 -8.64
C ARG A 73 -18.83 -13.62 -10.07
N GLU A 74 -19.83 -13.52 -10.93
CA GLU A 74 -19.67 -13.83 -12.36
C GLU A 74 -18.64 -12.90 -13.03
N SER A 75 -18.71 -11.60 -12.78
CA SER A 75 -17.75 -10.63 -13.33
C SER A 75 -16.34 -10.86 -12.80
N LEU A 76 -16.20 -11.23 -11.53
CA LEU A 76 -14.92 -11.62 -10.94
C LEU A 76 -14.33 -12.88 -11.59
N GLN A 77 -15.15 -13.88 -11.90
CA GLN A 77 -14.71 -15.14 -12.52
C GLN A 77 -14.36 -14.99 -14.00
N SER A 78 -15.12 -14.17 -14.73
CA SER A 78 -14.92 -13.97 -16.17
C SER A 78 -13.76 -13.03 -16.50
N GLY A 79 -13.46 -12.06 -15.63
CA GLY A 79 -12.56 -10.96 -15.97
C GLY A 79 -11.86 -10.27 -14.80
N GLY A 80 -12.03 -10.78 -13.58
CA GLY A 80 -11.49 -10.17 -12.37
C GLY A 80 -12.17 -8.86 -11.99
N TRP A 81 -11.58 -8.19 -11.01
CA TRP A 81 -12.14 -6.98 -10.39
C TRP A 81 -12.14 -5.76 -11.32
N ILE A 82 -11.27 -5.74 -12.34
CA ILE A 82 -11.20 -4.66 -13.34
C ILE A 82 -12.44 -4.66 -14.22
N LEU A 83 -12.81 -5.83 -14.74
CA LEU A 83 -14.03 -5.99 -15.55
C LEU A 83 -15.29 -5.82 -14.71
N ALA A 84 -15.30 -6.27 -13.45
CA ALA A 84 -16.41 -6.02 -12.53
C ALA A 84 -16.67 -4.51 -12.33
N PHE A 85 -15.61 -3.70 -12.14
CA PHE A 85 -15.74 -2.25 -12.07
C PHE A 85 -16.21 -1.65 -13.40
N GLY A 86 -15.62 -2.08 -14.52
CA GLY A 86 -15.98 -1.64 -15.86
C GLY A 86 -17.45 -1.85 -16.18
N ASN A 87 -17.96 -3.06 -15.97
CA ASN A 87 -19.35 -3.42 -16.19
C ASN A 87 -20.30 -2.65 -15.26
N GLY A 88 -19.94 -2.52 -13.98
CA GLY A 88 -20.72 -1.74 -13.02
C GLY A 88 -20.86 -0.27 -13.45
N TYR A 89 -19.74 0.36 -13.78
CA TYR A 89 -19.73 1.73 -14.30
C TYR A 89 -20.54 1.86 -15.60
N GLY A 90 -20.34 0.92 -16.55
CA GLY A 90 -21.03 0.92 -17.83
C GLY A 90 -22.54 0.86 -17.70
N ASN A 91 -23.05 0.02 -16.81
CA ASN A 91 -24.49 -0.11 -16.55
C ASN A 91 -25.07 1.16 -15.92
N VAL A 92 -24.40 1.75 -14.93
CA VAL A 92 -24.86 3.01 -14.30
C VAL A 92 -24.88 4.15 -15.31
N VAL A 93 -23.79 4.33 -16.06
CA VAL A 93 -23.68 5.43 -17.02
C VAL A 93 -24.64 5.27 -18.17
N HIS A 94 -24.83 4.05 -18.70
CA HIS A 94 -25.79 3.81 -19.77
C HIS A 94 -27.23 4.13 -19.35
N GLN A 95 -27.59 3.84 -18.10
CA GLN A 95 -28.91 4.18 -17.54
C GLN A 95 -29.08 5.69 -17.32
N MET A 96 -28.05 6.40 -16.87
CA MET A 96 -28.11 7.85 -16.61
C MET A 96 -27.95 8.69 -17.88
N LEU A 97 -27.16 8.22 -18.84
CA LEU A 97 -26.86 8.90 -20.10
C LEU A 97 -27.05 7.91 -21.27
N PRO A 98 -28.29 7.76 -21.78
CA PRO A 98 -28.63 6.79 -22.82
C PRO A 98 -27.87 6.97 -24.14
N VAL A 99 -27.30 8.16 -24.36
CA VAL A 99 -26.45 8.47 -25.54
C VAL A 99 -25.13 7.70 -25.51
N MET A 100 -24.64 7.34 -24.31
CA MET A 100 -23.42 6.55 -24.16
C MET A 100 -23.79 5.07 -24.07
N SER A 101 -23.31 4.27 -25.03
CA SER A 101 -23.52 2.82 -24.97
C SER A 101 -22.79 2.19 -23.79
N PHE A 102 -23.33 1.10 -23.26
CA PHE A 102 -22.69 0.28 -22.22
C PHE A 102 -21.23 -0.03 -22.55
N THR A 103 -20.95 -0.43 -23.79
CA THR A 103 -19.59 -0.81 -24.24
C THR A 103 -18.62 0.36 -24.15
N ILE A 104 -19.01 1.55 -24.59
CA ILE A 104 -18.15 2.74 -24.56
C ILE A 104 -17.90 3.16 -23.10
N ALA A 105 -18.95 3.22 -22.28
CA ALA A 105 -18.83 3.58 -20.87
C ALA A 105 -17.93 2.59 -20.10
N SER A 106 -18.13 1.29 -20.30
CA SER A 106 -17.31 0.24 -19.68
C SER A 106 -15.85 0.32 -20.11
N MET A 107 -15.59 0.56 -21.40
CA MET A 107 -14.23 0.69 -21.92
C MET A 107 -13.50 1.89 -21.30
N ILE A 108 -14.17 3.04 -21.15
CA ILE A 108 -13.60 4.22 -20.49
C ILE A 108 -13.22 3.90 -19.04
N ALA A 109 -14.11 3.23 -18.29
CA ALA A 109 -13.84 2.85 -16.91
C ALA A 109 -12.66 1.87 -16.78
N VAL A 110 -12.61 0.84 -17.62
CA VAL A 110 -11.50 -0.12 -17.64
C VAL A 110 -10.19 0.56 -18.00
N LEU A 111 -10.18 1.45 -19.00
CA LEU A 111 -8.98 2.20 -19.39
C LEU A 111 -8.51 3.12 -18.26
N ALA A 112 -9.43 3.86 -17.63
CA ALA A 112 -9.11 4.73 -16.51
C ALA A 112 -8.53 3.95 -15.33
N LEU A 113 -9.14 2.81 -14.98
CA LEU A 113 -8.68 1.94 -13.90
C LEU A 113 -7.30 1.33 -14.21
N ASN A 114 -7.09 0.84 -15.44
CA ASN A 114 -5.79 0.32 -15.87
C ASN A 114 -4.71 1.40 -15.81
N THR A 115 -5.03 2.62 -16.25
CA THR A 115 -4.10 3.75 -16.18
C THR A 115 -3.76 4.09 -14.73
N PHE A 116 -4.74 4.09 -13.83
CA PHE A 116 -4.53 4.30 -12.39
C PHE A 116 -3.62 3.23 -11.75
N VAL A 117 -3.76 1.97 -12.16
CA VAL A 117 -2.88 0.88 -11.69
C VAL A 117 -1.47 1.06 -12.25
N LEU A 118 -1.34 1.45 -13.53
CA LEU A 118 -0.04 1.65 -14.18
C LEU A 118 0.75 2.81 -13.56
N THR A 119 0.11 3.92 -13.20
CA THR A 119 0.78 5.03 -12.51
C THR A 119 1.25 4.64 -11.11
N THR A 120 0.46 3.82 -10.40
CA THR A 120 0.86 3.22 -9.13
C THR A 120 2.07 2.30 -9.30
N LEU A 121 2.06 1.48 -10.35
CA LEU A 121 3.17 0.57 -10.68
C LEU A 121 4.46 1.33 -11.02
N ASP A 122 4.41 2.41 -11.81
CA ASP A 122 5.59 3.26 -12.07
C ASP A 122 6.21 3.77 -10.77
N THR A 123 5.36 4.26 -9.86
CA THR A 123 5.81 4.75 -8.55
C THR A 123 6.45 3.63 -7.73
N ALA A 124 5.83 2.44 -7.68
CA ALA A 124 6.36 1.29 -6.96
C ALA A 124 7.74 0.85 -7.51
N VAL A 125 7.86 0.67 -8.83
CA VAL A 125 9.12 0.29 -9.49
C VAL A 125 10.22 1.31 -9.20
N ARG A 126 9.88 2.60 -9.23
CA ARG A 126 10.81 3.69 -8.94
C ARG A 126 11.30 3.66 -7.50
N ILE A 127 10.41 3.47 -6.53
CA ILE A 127 10.77 3.38 -5.10
C ILE A 127 11.60 2.12 -4.83
N THR A 128 11.21 0.96 -5.34
CA THR A 128 11.99 -0.28 -5.20
C THR A 128 13.38 -0.14 -5.79
N ARG A 129 13.51 0.53 -6.96
CA ARG A 129 14.81 0.87 -7.52
C ARG A 129 15.63 1.70 -6.53
N PHE A 130 15.08 2.79 -6.00
CA PHE A 130 15.80 3.64 -5.03
C PHE A 130 16.27 2.85 -3.81
N LEU A 131 15.43 1.98 -3.26
CA LEU A 131 15.79 1.11 -2.14
C LEU A 131 16.96 0.18 -2.47
N VAL A 132 16.97 -0.44 -3.65
CA VAL A 132 18.07 -1.32 -4.10
C VAL A 132 19.35 -0.51 -4.30
N GLN A 133 19.26 0.67 -4.92
CA GLN A 133 20.42 1.53 -5.16
C GLN A 133 21.03 2.05 -3.86
N GLU A 134 20.21 2.44 -2.88
CA GLU A 134 20.67 2.92 -1.58
C GLU A 134 21.28 1.79 -0.73
N SER A 135 20.68 0.60 -0.77
CA SER A 135 21.12 -0.56 0.03
C SER A 135 22.39 -1.21 -0.53
N LEU A 136 22.47 -1.40 -1.85
CA LEU A 136 23.51 -2.21 -2.49
C LEU A 136 24.43 -1.42 -3.43
N GLY A 137 24.05 -0.21 -3.85
CA GLY A 137 24.80 0.58 -4.82
C GLY A 137 26.16 1.08 -4.30
N LYS A 138 26.37 1.12 -2.98
CA LYS A 138 27.70 1.39 -2.40
C LYS A 138 28.64 0.19 -2.53
N GLN A 139 28.12 -1.04 -2.42
CA GLN A 139 28.90 -2.27 -2.40
C GLN A 139 29.15 -2.85 -3.79
N VAL A 140 28.17 -2.72 -4.69
CA VAL A 140 28.24 -3.29 -6.05
C VAL A 140 28.00 -2.18 -7.07
N PRO A 141 29.02 -1.80 -7.88
CA PRO A 141 28.90 -0.72 -8.87
C PRO A 141 27.79 -0.92 -9.90
N ALA A 142 27.46 -2.17 -10.24
CA ALA A 142 26.37 -2.49 -11.16
C ALA A 142 25.00 -1.97 -10.67
N PHE A 143 24.76 -1.93 -9.36
CA PHE A 143 23.54 -1.38 -8.76
C PHE A 143 23.53 0.14 -8.68
N ARG A 144 24.54 0.85 -9.19
CA ARG A 144 24.47 2.31 -9.41
C ARG A 144 23.76 2.68 -10.71
N ASN A 145 23.73 1.77 -11.69
CA ASN A 145 23.11 2.04 -12.99
C ASN A 145 21.57 1.97 -12.88
N LYS A 146 20.91 3.13 -13.10
CA LYS A 146 19.45 3.24 -13.00
C LYS A 146 18.69 2.28 -13.92
N TYR A 147 19.21 2.03 -15.13
CA TYR A 147 18.52 1.19 -16.11
C TYR A 147 18.63 -0.29 -15.75
N ALA A 148 19.83 -0.72 -15.33
CA ALA A 148 20.06 -2.11 -14.91
C ALA A 148 19.17 -2.48 -13.71
N VAL A 149 19.08 -1.60 -12.72
CA VAL A 149 18.22 -1.83 -11.54
C VAL A 149 16.74 -1.78 -11.90
N THR A 150 16.31 -0.86 -12.77
CA THR A 150 14.91 -0.84 -13.24
C THR A 150 14.55 -2.15 -13.95
N VAL A 151 15.38 -2.63 -14.88
CA VAL A 151 15.14 -3.89 -15.58
C VAL A 151 15.08 -5.05 -14.59
N LEU A 152 16.00 -5.12 -13.63
CA LEU A 152 15.98 -6.14 -12.58
C LEU A 152 14.67 -6.13 -11.79
N VAL A 153 14.22 -4.96 -11.34
CA VAL A 153 12.99 -4.83 -10.55
C VAL A 153 11.77 -5.23 -11.37
N VAL A 154 11.67 -4.79 -12.62
CA VAL A 154 10.54 -5.12 -13.51
C VAL A 154 10.51 -6.62 -13.84
N VAL A 155 11.67 -7.21 -14.16
CA VAL A 155 11.76 -8.65 -14.45
C VAL A 155 11.40 -9.47 -13.22
N ALA A 156 11.91 -9.12 -12.04
CA ALA A 156 11.57 -9.80 -10.80
C ALA A 156 10.06 -9.70 -10.48
N ALA A 157 9.47 -8.52 -10.65
CA ALA A 157 8.03 -8.31 -10.46
C ALA A 157 7.20 -9.12 -11.48
N TYR A 158 7.64 -9.16 -12.75
CA TYR A 158 7.00 -9.95 -13.80
C TYR A 158 7.03 -11.45 -13.48
N LEU A 159 8.17 -11.97 -13.02
CA LEU A 159 8.30 -13.39 -12.65
C LEU A 159 7.36 -13.75 -11.50
N ILE A 160 7.26 -12.92 -10.46
CA ILE A 160 6.32 -13.14 -9.35
C ILE A 160 4.87 -13.11 -9.83
N GLY A 161 4.54 -12.21 -10.76
CA GLY A 161 3.21 -12.10 -11.36
C GLY A 161 2.86 -13.30 -12.24
N ALA A 162 3.78 -13.73 -13.10
CA ALA A 162 3.60 -14.83 -14.03
C ALA A 162 3.43 -16.20 -13.34
N THR A 163 3.98 -16.37 -12.13
CA THR A 163 3.82 -17.60 -11.34
C THR A 163 2.66 -17.54 -10.34
N ASP A 164 1.82 -16.49 -10.38
CA ASP A 164 0.78 -16.20 -9.37
C ASP A 164 1.31 -16.18 -7.93
N GLY A 165 2.62 -15.95 -7.76
CA GLY A 165 3.30 -15.96 -6.47
C GLY A 165 2.84 -14.83 -5.55
N TRP A 166 2.32 -13.75 -6.15
CA TRP A 166 1.82 -12.58 -5.43
C TRP A 166 0.69 -12.93 -4.44
N GLN A 167 -0.16 -13.91 -4.74
CA GLN A 167 -1.26 -14.33 -3.86
C GLN A 167 -0.74 -14.88 -2.53
N LYS A 168 0.36 -15.63 -2.59
CA LYS A 168 1.02 -16.21 -1.41
C LYS A 168 1.76 -15.15 -0.59
N ILE A 169 2.28 -14.11 -1.23
CA ILE A 169 3.02 -13.02 -0.58
C ILE A 169 2.07 -11.97 0.03
N TRP A 170 0.85 -11.82 -0.50
CA TRP A 170 -0.10 -10.79 -0.10
C TRP A 170 -0.35 -10.65 1.42
N PRO A 171 -0.50 -11.75 2.19
CA PRO A 171 -0.65 -11.65 3.64
C PRO A 171 0.55 -11.03 4.34
N ILE A 172 1.76 -11.41 3.93
CA ILE A 172 3.02 -10.89 4.47
C ILE A 172 3.25 -9.45 4.03
N PHE A 173 2.88 -9.10 2.80
CA PHE A 173 2.92 -7.73 2.30
C PHE A 173 2.09 -6.80 3.19
N GLY A 174 0.86 -7.21 3.53
CA GLY A 174 -0.01 -6.44 4.42
C GLY A 174 0.66 -6.15 5.76
N ALA A 175 1.24 -7.18 6.39
CA ALA A 175 1.94 -7.01 7.67
C ALA A 175 3.20 -6.14 7.57
N THR A 176 4.00 -6.31 6.52
CA THR A 176 5.19 -5.49 6.26
C THR A 176 4.81 -4.02 6.06
N ASN A 177 3.71 -3.75 5.35
CA ASN A 177 3.19 -2.40 5.16
C ASN A 177 2.86 -1.73 6.49
N GLN A 178 2.26 -2.47 7.43
CA GLN A 178 1.95 -1.94 8.76
C GLN A 178 3.19 -1.70 9.62
N LEU A 179 4.22 -2.55 9.48
CA LEU A 179 5.50 -2.33 10.17
C LEU A 179 6.17 -1.02 9.72
N ILE A 180 6.20 -0.75 8.41
CA ILE A 180 6.74 0.50 7.86
C ILE A 180 5.92 1.69 8.37
N ALA A 181 4.60 1.56 8.44
CA ALA A 181 3.74 2.59 8.99
C ALA A 181 4.04 2.88 10.47
N ALA A 182 4.30 1.84 11.27
CA ALA A 182 4.69 2.00 12.67
C ALA A 182 6.02 2.76 12.79
N VAL A 183 7.02 2.43 11.97
CA VAL A 183 8.30 3.18 11.92
C VAL A 183 8.05 4.66 11.59
N ALA A 184 7.25 4.94 10.56
CA ALA A 184 6.94 6.31 10.17
C ALA A 184 6.26 7.10 11.31
N LEU A 185 5.30 6.49 12.01
CA LEU A 185 4.65 7.11 13.17
C LEU A 185 5.64 7.34 14.32
N PHE A 186 6.57 6.42 14.58
CA PHE A 186 7.60 6.65 15.60
C PHE A 186 8.53 7.80 15.23
N VAL A 187 8.96 7.91 13.97
CA VAL A 187 9.78 9.03 13.50
C VAL A 187 9.05 10.37 13.72
N VAL A 188 7.76 10.44 13.35
CA VAL A 188 6.94 11.63 13.59
C VAL A 188 6.77 11.90 15.09
N ALA A 189 6.55 10.88 15.92
CA ALA A 189 6.46 11.02 17.37
C ALA A 189 7.76 11.56 17.97
N THR A 190 8.92 11.03 17.56
CA THR A 190 10.26 11.51 17.97
C THR A 190 10.48 12.96 17.60
N TRP A 191 10.08 13.36 16.39
CA TRP A 191 10.18 14.75 15.95
C TRP A 191 9.26 15.68 16.77
N LEU A 192 8.01 15.29 17.03
CA LEU A 192 7.09 16.09 17.84
C LEU A 192 7.60 16.31 19.27
N MET A 193 8.27 15.32 19.88
CA MET A 193 8.90 15.51 21.20
C MET A 193 10.07 16.48 21.12
N ALA A 194 10.90 16.41 20.08
CA ALA A 194 12.01 17.33 19.90
C ALA A 194 11.52 18.79 19.79
N VAL A 195 10.38 19.01 19.11
CA VAL A 195 9.73 20.33 18.99
C VAL A 195 8.82 20.65 20.19
N LYS A 196 8.80 19.81 21.23
CA LYS A 196 7.99 19.98 22.47
C LYS A 196 6.49 20.15 22.21
N ARG A 197 5.96 19.47 21.19
CA ARG A 197 4.53 19.42 20.88
C ARG A 197 3.88 18.17 21.49
N PRO A 198 2.55 18.14 21.67
CA PRO A 198 1.87 16.92 22.12
C PRO A 198 2.15 15.78 21.15
N THR A 199 2.48 14.59 21.66
CA THR A 199 2.93 13.44 20.84
C THR A 199 2.00 12.24 20.94
N GLN A 200 1.06 12.29 21.89
CA GLN A 200 0.13 11.21 22.23
C GLN A 200 -0.69 10.75 21.02
N TYR A 201 -1.13 11.68 20.17
CA TYR A 201 -1.96 11.37 18.99
C TYR A 201 -1.21 10.60 17.88
N VAL A 202 0.13 10.56 17.92
CA VAL A 202 0.94 9.74 17.01
C VAL A 202 1.44 8.49 17.70
N LEU A 203 1.81 8.61 18.99
CA LEU A 203 2.38 7.52 19.76
C LEU A 203 1.37 6.40 20.04
N TYR A 204 0.11 6.71 20.37
CA TYR A 204 -0.90 5.67 20.62
C TYR A 204 -1.19 4.85 19.35
N PRO A 205 -1.42 5.47 18.17
CA PRO A 205 -1.48 4.71 16.93
C PRO A 205 -0.22 3.89 16.67
N ALA A 206 0.99 4.45 16.88
CA ALA A 206 2.24 3.71 16.65
C ALA A 206 2.32 2.42 17.47
N LEU A 207 2.01 2.49 18.77
CA LEU A 207 2.01 1.34 19.67
C LEU A 207 0.95 0.32 19.28
N PHE A 208 -0.26 0.79 18.97
CA PHE A 208 -1.33 -0.08 18.48
C PHE A 208 -0.92 -0.80 17.18
N MET A 209 -0.27 -0.10 16.25
CA MET A 209 0.22 -0.66 15.01
C MET A 209 1.28 -1.74 15.24
N VAL A 210 2.25 -1.54 16.14
CA VAL A 210 3.25 -2.58 16.46
C VAL A 210 2.59 -3.82 17.06
N VAL A 211 1.71 -3.65 18.05
CA VAL A 211 1.07 -4.78 18.74
C VAL A 211 0.22 -5.60 17.76
N THR A 212 -0.63 -4.93 16.97
CA THR A 212 -1.50 -5.59 15.99
C THR A 212 -0.70 -6.25 14.87
N THR A 213 0.41 -5.64 14.43
CA THR A 213 1.30 -6.23 13.42
C THR A 213 1.99 -7.48 13.93
N ILE A 214 2.52 -7.47 15.16
CA ILE A 214 3.13 -8.65 15.79
C ILE A 214 2.10 -9.77 15.95
N ALA A 215 0.89 -9.45 16.42
CA ALA A 215 -0.18 -10.43 16.56
C ALA A 215 -0.58 -11.04 15.20
N ALA A 216 -0.73 -10.21 14.16
CA ALA A 216 -1.07 -10.67 12.82
C ALA A 216 0.03 -11.53 12.19
N LEU A 217 1.31 -11.16 12.36
CA LEU A 217 2.44 -11.96 11.89
C LEU A 217 2.56 -13.27 12.66
N GLY A 218 2.32 -13.28 13.97
CA GLY A 218 2.31 -14.50 14.78
C GLY A 218 1.20 -15.46 14.33
N TRP A 219 0.01 -14.94 14.05
CA TRP A 219 -1.09 -15.70 13.48
C TRP A 219 -0.74 -16.26 12.09
N GLN A 220 -0.20 -15.43 11.19
CA GLN A 220 0.20 -15.87 9.85
C GLN A 220 1.33 -16.91 9.89
N ALA A 221 2.35 -16.71 10.74
CA ALA A 221 3.44 -17.67 10.92
C ALA A 221 2.88 -19.03 11.38
N HIS A 222 1.97 -19.03 12.36
CA HIS A 222 1.31 -20.26 12.79
C HIS A 222 0.58 -20.93 11.62
N GLN A 223 -0.25 -20.20 10.87
CA GLN A 223 -0.95 -20.77 9.71
C GLN A 223 -0.01 -21.30 8.62
N PHE A 224 1.11 -20.62 8.35
CA PHE A 224 2.08 -21.10 7.35
C PHE A 224 2.80 -22.38 7.78
N PHE A 225 3.00 -22.59 9.09
CA PHE A 225 3.62 -23.81 9.60
C PHE A 225 2.63 -24.96 9.83
N THR A 226 1.36 -24.67 10.15
CA THR A 226 0.34 -25.69 10.48
C THR A 226 -0.62 -26.02 9.34
N ALA A 227 -0.50 -25.35 8.19
CA ALA A 227 -1.28 -25.67 7.00
C ALA A 227 -1.00 -27.11 6.51
N PRO A 228 -1.98 -27.76 5.83
CA PRO A 228 -1.80 -29.08 5.22
C PRO A 228 -0.60 -29.16 4.25
N GLU A 229 -0.28 -28.05 3.59
CA GLU A 229 0.96 -27.83 2.86
C GLU A 229 1.76 -26.71 3.54
N PRO A 230 2.73 -27.03 4.42
CA PRO A 230 3.48 -26.03 5.16
C PRO A 230 4.33 -25.19 4.21
N ASN A 231 4.17 -23.86 4.27
CA ASN A 231 5.03 -22.95 3.54
C ASN A 231 6.13 -22.43 4.46
N VAL A 232 7.18 -23.24 4.61
CA VAL A 232 8.32 -22.95 5.50
C VAL A 232 8.96 -21.61 5.16
N PHE A 233 9.10 -21.28 3.88
CA PHE A 233 9.69 -20.01 3.45
C PHE A 233 8.91 -18.80 3.99
N LEU A 234 7.59 -18.77 3.78
CA LEU A 234 6.74 -17.68 4.26
C LEU A 234 6.65 -17.64 5.79
N GLY A 235 6.62 -18.81 6.44
CA GLY A 235 6.67 -18.91 7.89
C GLY A 235 7.96 -18.31 8.47
N THR A 236 9.13 -18.62 7.89
CA THR A 236 10.41 -18.05 8.29
C THR A 236 10.46 -16.53 8.07
N VAL A 237 9.98 -16.05 6.91
CA VAL A 237 9.91 -14.61 6.64
C VAL A 237 9.02 -13.90 7.66
N ALA A 238 7.87 -14.47 8.02
CA ALA A 238 7.00 -13.90 9.04
C ALA A 238 7.69 -13.81 10.42
N VAL A 239 8.44 -14.83 10.83
CA VAL A 239 9.22 -14.82 12.08
C VAL A 239 10.32 -13.75 12.05
N VAL A 240 11.03 -13.61 10.93
CA VAL A 240 12.03 -12.54 10.76
C VAL A 240 11.38 -11.16 10.90
N LEU A 241 10.20 -10.97 10.29
CA LEU A 241 9.45 -9.71 10.40
C LEU A 241 8.97 -9.43 11.83
N ILE A 242 8.61 -10.45 12.62
CA ILE A 242 8.32 -10.29 14.05
C ILE A 242 9.56 -9.80 14.79
N GLY A 243 10.72 -10.41 14.52
CA GLY A 243 11.99 -9.96 15.09
C GLY A 243 12.30 -8.50 14.77
N LEU A 244 12.10 -8.09 13.52
CA LEU A 244 12.24 -6.69 13.10
C LEU A 244 11.22 -5.76 13.77
N ALA A 245 9.96 -6.20 13.92
CA ALA A 245 8.93 -5.42 14.60
C ALA A 245 9.26 -5.18 16.08
N VAL A 246 9.75 -6.21 16.78
CA VAL A 246 10.21 -6.10 18.17
C VAL A 246 11.42 -5.18 18.26
N PHE A 247 12.38 -5.32 17.35
CA PHE A 247 13.55 -4.44 17.28
C PHE A 247 13.16 -2.97 17.10
N VAL A 248 12.27 -2.68 16.14
CA VAL A 248 11.76 -1.32 15.89
C VAL A 248 11.05 -0.77 17.13
N GLY A 249 10.17 -1.55 17.75
CA GLY A 249 9.46 -1.14 18.96
C GLY A 249 10.42 -0.86 20.13
N TYR A 250 11.46 -1.66 20.25
CA TYR A 250 12.50 -1.48 21.26
C TYR A 250 13.34 -0.23 21.04
N GLU A 251 13.85 0.00 19.83
CA GLU A 251 14.62 1.20 19.47
C GLU A 251 13.78 2.47 19.65
N ALA A 252 12.52 2.44 19.23
CA ALA A 252 11.60 3.56 19.45
C ALA A 252 11.44 3.88 20.94
N MET A 253 11.24 2.87 21.80
CA MET A 253 11.16 3.05 23.25
C MET A 253 12.45 3.55 23.89
N GLN A 254 13.62 3.17 23.36
CA GLN A 254 14.89 3.71 23.80
C GLN A 254 15.04 5.19 23.44
N SER A 255 14.69 5.56 22.20
CA SER A 255 14.71 6.95 21.74
C SER A 255 13.78 7.83 22.58
N LEU A 256 12.59 7.30 22.93
CA LEU A 256 11.61 7.97 23.80
C LEU A 256 12.13 8.21 25.22
N ARG A 257 12.97 7.31 25.75
CA ARG A 257 13.56 7.41 27.10
C ARG A 257 14.81 8.30 27.16
N GLY A 258 15.15 8.99 26.07
CA GLY A 258 16.29 9.92 26.01
C GLY A 258 17.67 9.25 26.14
N ARG A 259 17.77 7.93 25.91
CA ARG A 259 19.02 7.18 26.12
C ARG A 259 20.03 7.25 24.97
N ARG A 260 19.70 7.94 23.88
CA ARG A 260 20.67 8.33 22.85
C ARG A 260 20.39 9.75 22.38
N VAL A 261 21.26 10.67 22.79
CA VAL A 261 21.47 11.92 22.05
C VAL A 261 22.24 11.50 20.80
N ILE A 262 21.53 11.28 19.69
CA ILE A 262 22.21 11.24 18.39
C ILE A 262 22.62 12.68 18.14
N VAL A 263 23.90 12.99 18.36
CA VAL A 263 24.50 14.23 17.89
C VAL A 263 24.36 14.19 16.38
N ILE A 264 23.38 14.93 15.86
CA ILE A 264 23.33 15.25 14.43
C ILE A 264 24.57 16.12 14.23
N GLN A 265 25.67 15.52 13.79
CA GLN A 265 26.71 16.28 13.12
C GLN A 265 26.00 17.02 12.00
N ASP A 266 26.10 18.35 11.98
CA ASP A 266 25.52 19.23 10.98
C ASP A 266 25.73 18.63 9.59
N ALA A 267 24.73 17.88 9.11
CA ALA A 267 24.69 17.45 7.74
C ALA A 267 24.43 18.74 6.98
N GLU A 268 25.43 19.20 6.24
CA GLU A 268 25.31 20.26 5.24
C GLU A 268 23.96 20.08 4.53
N ILE A 269 23.00 20.93 4.87
CA ILE A 269 21.81 21.11 4.07
C ILE A 269 22.39 21.63 2.76
N PRO A 270 22.32 20.88 1.64
CA PRO A 270 22.78 21.43 0.38
C PRO A 270 21.89 22.64 0.13
N SER A 271 22.50 23.81 0.21
CA SER A 271 21.90 25.06 -0.24
C SER A 271 21.28 24.78 -1.60
N ARG A 272 19.98 25.06 -1.74
CA ARG A 272 19.32 25.09 -3.05
C ARG A 272 19.99 26.17 -3.91
N ALA A 273 21.07 25.79 -4.58
CA ALA A 273 21.68 26.51 -5.70
C ALA A 273 22.80 25.61 -6.27
N GLU A 274 22.42 24.70 -7.17
CA GLU A 274 23.10 24.35 -8.43
C GLU A 274 22.31 23.27 -9.18
#